data_AF-A0A968S4B2-F1
#
_entry.id   AF-A0A968S4B2-F1
#
_cell.length_a   1.000
_cell.length_b   1.000
_cell.length_c   1.000
_cell.angle_alpha   90.00
_cell.angle_beta   90.00
_cell.angle_gamma   90.00
#
_symmetry.space_group_name_H-M   'P 1'
#
loop_
_entity.id
_entity.type
_entity.pdbx_description
1 polymer ?
#
loop_
_entity_poly.entity_id
_entity_poly.type
_entity_poly.pdbx_seq_one_letter_code
_entity_poly.pdbx_strand_id
1 'polypeptide(L)'
;MPKLNPERLRQLNLSVQDMATYLRQQKWEQVAHENERFLVFKGPLDDFGNPIPLILTSRDDFADTLLRLAQAIELLANIRNCSLDEILVDIQRIRSKQTNKSITRRAKSFWHVLRERHRALLSRI
;
A
#
# COMPACT_ATOMS: atom_id res chain seq x y z
N MET A 1 -8.93 15.04 17.65
CA MET A 1 -8.54 15.09 16.22
C MET A 1 -9.79 14.96 15.35
N PRO A 2 -9.87 15.63 14.19
CA PRO A 2 -11.00 15.48 13.27
C PRO A 2 -11.03 14.05 12.71
N LYS A 3 -12.23 13.47 12.58
CA LYS A 3 -12.42 12.15 11.96
C LYS A 3 -12.31 12.26 10.44
N LEU A 4 -11.66 11.28 9.81
CA LEU A 4 -11.54 11.21 8.37
C LEU A 4 -12.84 10.67 7.77
N ASN A 5 -13.44 11.45 6.86
CA ASN A 5 -14.63 11.01 6.13
C ASN A 5 -14.27 9.88 5.14
N PRO A 6 -14.89 8.68 5.24
CA PRO A 6 -14.65 7.57 4.32
C PRO A 6 -14.90 7.92 2.84
N GLU A 7 -15.82 8.83 2.53
CA GLU A 7 -16.10 9.25 1.15
C GLU A 7 -14.91 9.98 0.50
N ARG A 8 -14.07 10.64 1.31
CA ARG A 8 -12.84 11.25 0.81
C ARG A 8 -11.87 10.19 0.31
N LEU A 9 -11.82 9.03 0.97
CA LEU A 9 -10.95 7.92 0.55
C LEU A 9 -11.44 7.29 -0.76
N ARG A 10 -12.76 7.22 -0.95
CA ARG A 10 -13.36 6.79 -2.20
C ARG A 10 -12.97 7.72 -3.35
N GLN A 11 -13.04 9.03 -3.16
CA GLN A 11 -12.61 10.01 -4.19
C GLN A 11 -11.13 9.88 -4.58
N LEU A 12 -10.28 9.48 -3.64
CA LEU A 12 -8.84 9.28 -3.87
C LEU A 12 -8.50 7.92 -4.50
N ASN A 13 -9.50 7.05 -4.68
CA ASN A 13 -9.34 5.65 -5.08
C ASN A 13 -8.26 4.96 -4.23
N LEU A 14 -8.31 5.14 -2.92
CA LEU A 14 -7.37 4.51 -2.00
C LEU A 14 -7.76 3.03 -1.82
N SER A 15 -6.81 2.12 -2.08
CA SER A 15 -7.03 0.68 -1.90
C SER A 15 -6.40 0.13 -0.61
N VAL A 16 -6.86 -1.04 -0.17
CA VAL A 16 -6.22 -1.89 0.85
C VAL A 16 -4.76 -2.16 0.48
N GLN A 17 -4.47 -2.41 -0.80
CA GLN A 17 -3.12 -2.72 -1.25
C GLN A 17 -2.17 -1.51 -1.13
N ASP A 18 -2.67 -0.30 -1.38
CA ASP A 18 -1.90 0.94 -1.18
C ASP A 18 -1.52 1.08 0.30
N MET A 19 -2.49 0.88 1.20
CA MET A 19 -2.26 0.94 2.64
C MET A 19 -1.30 -0.15 3.12
N ALA A 20 -1.53 -1.40 2.73
CA ALA A 20 -0.65 -2.53 3.08
C ALA A 20 0.78 -2.34 2.56
N THR A 21 0.95 -1.71 1.39
CA THR A 21 2.27 -1.34 0.89
C THR A 21 2.91 -0.25 1.74
N TYR A 22 2.17 0.81 2.06
CA TYR A 22 2.66 1.89 2.92
C TYR A 22 3.10 1.34 4.28
N LEU A 23 2.28 0.52 4.94
CA LEU A 23 2.59 -0.08 6.24
C LEU A 23 3.89 -0.89 6.21
N ARG A 24 4.07 -1.76 5.20
CA ARG A 24 5.32 -2.52 5.02
C ARG A 24 6.55 -1.62 4.83
N GLN A 25 6.40 -0.49 4.12
CA GLN A 25 7.50 0.47 3.98
C GLN A 25 7.83 1.18 5.30
N GLN A 26 6.81 1.42 6.14
CA GLN A 26 6.96 1.95 7.49
C GLN A 26 7.33 0.88 8.53
N LYS A 27 7.81 -0.29 8.10
CA LYS A 27 8.27 -1.38 8.97
C LYS A 27 7.20 -2.00 9.88
N TRP A 28 5.92 -1.82 9.54
CA TRP A 28 4.87 -2.60 10.15
C TRP A 28 4.97 -4.05 9.64
N GLU A 29 4.92 -4.98 10.58
CA GLU A 29 5.02 -6.41 10.29
C GLU A 29 3.62 -6.98 10.03
N GLN A 30 3.42 -7.60 8.88
CA GLN A 30 2.18 -8.32 8.61
C GLN A 30 2.23 -9.67 9.33
N VAL A 31 1.20 -9.98 10.11
CA VAL A 31 1.08 -11.26 10.83
C VAL A 31 -0.09 -12.07 10.26
N ALA A 32 0.08 -13.40 10.28
CA ALA A 32 -0.98 -14.31 9.89
C ALA A 32 -2.16 -14.22 10.88
N HIS A 33 -3.37 -14.37 10.35
CA HIS A 33 -4.60 -14.36 11.13
C HIS A 33 -5.54 -15.44 10.57
N GLU A 34 -6.24 -16.15 11.44
CA GLU A 34 -7.10 -17.28 11.05
C GLU A 34 -8.26 -16.85 10.15
N ASN A 35 -8.74 -15.63 10.34
CA ASN A 35 -9.77 -15.05 9.49
C ASN A 35 -9.16 -14.36 8.26
N GLU A 36 -9.29 -14.99 7.10
CA GLU A 36 -8.80 -14.52 5.79
C GLU A 36 -9.43 -13.20 5.32
N ARG A 37 -10.52 -12.75 5.96
CA ARG A 37 -11.10 -11.42 5.71
C ARG A 37 -10.18 -10.30 6.19
N PHE A 38 -9.23 -10.58 7.08
CA PHE A 38 -8.41 -9.56 7.71
C PHE A 38 -6.94 -9.67 7.32
N LEU A 39 -6.34 -8.50 7.14
CA LEU A 39 -4.90 -8.33 7.14
C LEU A 39 -4.52 -7.64 8.44
N VAL A 40 -3.71 -8.30 9.25
CA VAL A 40 -3.28 -7.79 10.55
C VAL A 40 -1.83 -7.36 10.45
N PHE A 41 -1.56 -6.15 10.93
CA PHE A 41 -0.23 -5.58 11.03
C PHE A 41 0.10 -5.24 12.48
N LYS A 42 1.36 -5.45 12.86
CA LYS A 42 1.94 -5.00 14.13
C LYS A 42 2.88 -3.83 13.87
N GLY A 43 2.61 -2.73 14.54
CA GLY A 43 3.37 -1.49 14.44
C GLY A 43 4.40 -1.33 15.57
N PRO A 44 4.81 -0.08 15.85
CA PRO A 44 5.64 0.26 17.00
C PRO A 44 5.02 -0.21 18.32
N LEU A 45 5.85 -0.27 19.36
CA LEU A 45 5.39 -0.56 20.71
C LEU A 45 4.65 0.65 21.29
N ASP A 46 3.56 0.39 22.00
CA ASP A 46 2.89 1.37 22.84
C ASP A 46 3.65 1.64 24.14
N ASP A 47 3.11 2.51 24.99
CA ASP A 47 3.70 2.90 26.28
C ASP A 47 3.82 1.72 27.27
N PHE A 48 3.15 0.60 26.99
CA PHE A 48 3.20 -0.63 27.79
C PHE A 48 4.13 -1.70 27.18
N GLY A 49 4.82 -1.38 26.08
CA GLY A 49 5.71 -2.31 25.39
C GLY A 49 4.99 -3.31 24.48
N ASN A 50 3.70 -3.12 24.18
CA ASN A 50 2.94 -3.99 23.28
C ASN A 50 2.91 -3.43 21.86
N PRO A 51 3.11 -4.26 20.81
CA PRO A 51 2.97 -3.80 19.43
C PRO A 51 1.55 -3.32 19.13
N ILE A 52 1.42 -2.13 18.56
CA ILE A 52 0.12 -1.57 18.19
C ILE A 52 -0.49 -2.39 17.03
N PRO A 53 -1.68 -2.98 17.19
CA PRO A 53 -2.32 -3.71 16.11
C PRO A 53 -3.04 -2.76 15.14
N LEU A 54 -2.98 -3.07 13.85
CA LEU A 54 -3.78 -2.42 12.81
C LEU A 54 -4.41 -3.49 11.92
N ILE A 55 -5.73 -3.41 11.76
CA ILE A 55 -6.52 -4.40 11.04
C ILE A 55 -7.14 -3.75 9.80
N LEU A 56 -6.81 -4.28 8.63
CA LEU A 56 -7.47 -3.96 7.37
C LEU A 56 -8.37 -5.12 6.94
N THR A 57 -9.32 -4.85 6.04
CA THR A 57 -9.91 -5.93 5.25
C THR A 57 -8.87 -6.45 4.26
N SER A 58 -8.99 -7.70 3.81
CA SER A 58 -8.09 -8.29 2.81
C SER A 58 -8.41 -7.90 1.37
N ARG A 59 -9.60 -7.34 1.14
CA ARG A 59 -10.08 -6.90 -0.17
C ARG A 59 -10.79 -5.56 -0.08
N ASP A 60 -10.91 -4.89 -1.22
CA ASP A 60 -11.55 -3.57 -1.38
C ASP A 60 -13.08 -3.61 -1.44
N ASP A 61 -13.66 -4.78 -1.72
CA ASP A 61 -15.10 -4.98 -1.95
C ASP A 61 -15.90 -5.30 -0.67
N PHE A 62 -15.24 -5.37 0.48
CA PHE A 62 -15.94 -5.52 1.75
C PHE A 62 -16.60 -4.20 2.17
N ALA A 63 -17.82 -4.29 2.72
CA ALA A 63 -18.61 -3.11 3.09
C ALA A 63 -17.91 -2.19 4.10
N ASP A 64 -17.04 -2.74 4.96
CA ASP A 64 -16.31 -2.02 6.01
C ASP A 64 -14.91 -1.54 5.59
N THR A 65 -14.49 -1.75 4.34
CA THR A 65 -13.13 -1.41 3.90
C THR A 65 -12.80 0.07 4.05
N LEU A 66 -13.66 0.97 3.56
CA LEU A 66 -13.39 2.41 3.63
C LEU A 66 -13.33 2.91 5.08
N LEU A 67 -14.16 2.34 5.97
CA LEU A 67 -14.12 2.66 7.39
C LEU A 67 -12.80 2.22 8.02
N ARG A 68 -12.33 1.00 7.73
CA ARG A 68 -11.05 0.50 8.25
C ARG A 68 -9.86 1.28 7.70
N LEU A 69 -9.90 1.68 6.43
CA LEU A 69 -8.87 2.54 5.85
C LEU A 69 -8.83 3.91 6.55
N ALA A 70 -10.00 4.50 6.85
CA ALA A 70 -10.07 5.75 7.60
C ALA A 70 -9.47 5.63 9.00
N GLN A 71 -9.86 4.58 9.73
CA GLN A 71 -9.32 4.29 11.07
C GLN A 71 -7.81 4.04 11.05
N ALA A 72 -7.31 3.34 10.03
CA ALA A 72 -5.87 3.12 9.85
C ALA A 72 -5.12 4.45 9.66
N ILE A 73 -5.65 5.36 8.84
CA ILE A 73 -5.04 6.69 8.62
C ILE A 73 -5.06 7.52 9.89
N GLU A 74 -6.17 7.53 10.62
CA GLU A 74 -6.30 8.23 11.91
C GLU A 74 -5.28 7.70 12.93
N LEU A 75 -5.16 6.38 13.05
CA LEU A 75 -4.19 5.75 13.93
C LEU A 75 -2.75 6.13 13.55
N LEU A 76 -2.41 6.06 12.26
CA LEU A 76 -1.07 6.41 11.77
C LEU A 76 -0.75 7.88 11.99
N ALA A 77 -1.70 8.78 11.77
CA ALA A 77 -1.55 10.22 12.01
C ALA A 77 -1.30 10.49 13.49
N ASN A 78 -2.03 9.81 14.38
CA ASN A 78 -1.85 9.92 15.82
C ASN A 78 -0.47 9.40 16.27
N ILE A 79 -0.05 8.21 15.82
CA ILE A 79 1.26 7.62 16.15
C ILE A 79 2.41 8.52 15.66
N ARG A 80 2.29 9.08 14.45
CA ARG A 80 3.33 9.95 13.87
C ARG A 80 3.22 11.41 14.32
N ASN A 81 2.24 11.76 15.15
CA ASN A 81 1.92 13.12 15.55
C ASN A 81 1.87 14.10 14.35
N CYS A 82 1.13 13.75 13.31
CA CYS A 82 1.01 14.52 12.08
C CYS A 82 -0.45 14.59 11.61
N SER A 83 -0.72 15.34 10.55
CA SER A 83 -2.06 15.47 9.99
C SER A 83 -2.47 14.25 9.15
N LEU A 84 -3.78 14.06 8.99
CA LEU A 84 -4.34 13.02 8.10
C LEU A 84 -3.88 13.20 6.65
N ASP A 85 -3.71 14.46 6.23
CA ASP A 85 -3.29 14.81 4.86
C ASP A 85 -1.86 14.40 4.56
N GLU A 86 -0.96 14.53 5.54
CA GLU A 86 0.42 14.08 5.38
C GLU A 86 0.51 12.57 5.14
N ILE A 87 -0.30 11.78 5.87
CA ILE A 87 -0.39 10.33 5.65
C ILE A 87 -0.91 10.03 4.24
N LEU A 88 -1.97 10.71 3.80
CA LEU A 88 -2.54 10.53 2.47
C LEU A 88 -1.54 10.87 1.35
N VAL A 89 -0.80 11.97 1.51
CA VAL A 89 0.24 12.39 0.57
C VAL A 89 1.36 11.35 0.50
N ASP A 90 1.79 10.80 1.64
CA ASP A 90 2.82 9.77 1.66
C ASP A 90 2.37 8.49 0.95
N ILE A 91 1.12 8.05 1.17
CA ILE A 91 0.56 6.88 0.48
C ILE A 91 0.51 7.12 -1.04
N GLN A 92 0.02 8.28 -1.48
CA GLN A 92 -0.04 8.64 -2.90
C GLN A 92 1.36 8.69 -3.54
N ARG A 93 2.35 9.22 -2.82
CA ARG A 93 3.75 9.27 -3.28
C ARG A 93 4.30 7.86 -3.52
N ILE A 94 4.00 6.91 -2.64
CA ILE A 94 4.41 5.51 -2.80
C ILE A 94 3.75 4.89 -4.04
N ARG A 95 2.44 5.10 -4.21
CA ARG A 95 1.67 4.62 -5.37
C ARG A 95 2.27 5.10 -6.70
N SER A 96 2.63 6.38 -6.78
CA SER A 96 3.28 6.96 -7.97
C SER A 96 4.66 6.33 -8.26
N LYS A 97 5.47 6.09 -7.22
CA LYS A 97 6.78 5.43 -7.36
C LYS A 97 6.63 3.99 -7.89
N GLN A 98 5.63 3.24 -7.43
CA GLN A 98 5.36 1.88 -7.90
C GLN A 98 4.91 1.83 -9.37
N THR A 99 4.09 2.80 -9.77
CA THR A 99 3.63 2.93 -11.16
C THR A 99 4.81 3.16 -12.10
N ASN A 100 5.71 4.09 -11.77
CA ASN A 100 6.91 4.37 -12.56
C ASN A 100 7.87 3.16 -12.62
N LYS A 101 8.03 2.44 -11.50
CA LYS A 101 8.85 1.21 -11.47
C LYS A 101 8.27 0.10 -12.37
N SER A 102 6.95 0.01 -12.48
CA SER A 102 6.28 -0.99 -13.32
C SER A 102 6.42 -0.66 -14.81
N ILE A 103 6.27 0.61 -15.18
CA ILE A 103 6.46 1.08 -16.56
C ILE A 103 7.89 0.83 -17.02
N THR A 104 8.88 1.22 -16.22
CA THR A 104 10.31 1.02 -16.54
C THR A 104 10.68 -0.46 -16.69
N ARG A 105 10.15 -1.34 -15.83
CA ARG A 105 10.34 -2.80 -15.97
C ARG A 105 9.75 -3.35 -17.27
N ARG A 106 8.50 -2.99 -17.59
CA ARG A 106 7.84 -3.41 -18.83
C ARG A 106 8.60 -2.95 -20.08
N ALA A 107 9.04 -1.69 -20.09
CA ALA A 107 9.86 -1.16 -21.18
C ALA A 107 11.17 -1.94 -21.32
N LYS A 108 11.88 -2.20 -20.22
CA LYS A 108 13.13 -2.99 -20.24
C LYS A 108 12.93 -4.41 -20.77
N SER A 109 11.87 -5.10 -20.35
CA SER A 109 11.50 -6.43 -20.85
C SER A 109 11.18 -6.41 -22.35
N PHE A 110 10.42 -5.40 -22.80
CA PHE A 110 10.10 -5.22 -24.22
C PHE A 110 11.37 -5.05 -25.08
N TRP A 111 12.29 -4.17 -24.67
CA TRP A 111 13.56 -3.96 -25.36
C TRP A 111 14.45 -5.22 -25.39
N HIS A 112 14.41 -6.03 -24.32
CA HIS A 112 15.14 -7.30 -24.28
C HIS A 112 14.62 -8.28 -25.32
N VAL A 113 13.30 -8.49 -25.37
CA VAL A 113 12.64 -9.38 -26.34
C VAL A 113 12.88 -8.93 -27.78
N LEU A 114 12.81 -7.61 -28.03
CA LEU A 114 13.07 -7.05 -29.36
C LEU A 114 14.53 -7.28 -29.79
N ARG A 115 15.48 -7.11 -28.86
CA ARG A 115 16.91 -7.35 -29.11
C ARG A 115 17.21 -8.83 -29.41
N GLU A 116 16.61 -9.75 -28.67
CA GLU A 116 16.76 -11.19 -28.91
C GLU A 116 16.20 -11.60 -30.28
N ARG A 117 15.04 -11.06 -30.66
CA ARG A 117 14.46 -11.28 -31.99
C ARG A 117 15.34 -10.75 -33.12
N HIS A 118 15.91 -9.55 -32.96
CA HIS A 118 16.81 -8.99 -33.97
C HIS A 118 18.11 -9.79 -34.11
N ARG A 119 18.62 -10.34 -33.00
CA ARG A 119 19.82 -11.20 -33.01
C ARG A 119 19.58 -12.54 -33.71
N ALA A 120 18.41 -13.15 -33.49
CA ALA A 120 18.03 -14.43 -34.11
C ALA A 120 17.78 -14.32 -35.63
N LEU A 121 17.40 -13.14 -36.13
CA LEU A 121 17.25 -12.88 -37.57
C LEU A 121 18.60 -12.71 -38.26
N LEU A 122 19.60 -12.15 -37.57
CA LEU A 122 20.95 -11.93 -38.11
C LEU A 122 21.83 -13.18 -38.11
N SER A 123 21.51 -14.20 -37.30
CA SER A 123 22.23 -15.48 -37.26
C SER A 123 21.73 -16.52 -38.29
N ARG A 124 20.85 -16.11 -39.21
CA ARG A 124 20.23 -16.94 -40.24
C ARG A 124 20.63 -16.57 -41.67
N ILE A 125 21.58 -15.64 -41.81
CA ILE A 125 22.28 -15.24 -43.05
C ILE A 125 23.73 -15.72 -42.90
#